data_AF-A0A933QMQ5-F1
#
_entry.id   AF-A0A933QMQ5-F1
#
_cell.length_a   1.000
_cell.length_b   1.000
_cell.length_c   1.000
_cell.angle_alpha   90.00
_cell.angle_beta   90.00
_cell.angle_gamma   90.00
#
_symmetry.space_group_name_H-M   'P 1'
#
loop_
_entity.id
_entity.type
_entity.pdbx_description
1 polymer ?
#
loop_
_entity_poly.entity_id
_entity_poly.type
_entity_poly.pdbx_seq_one_letter_code
_entity_poly.pdbx_strand_id
1 'polypeptide(L)'
;SRGSTMGGLFGSTAIPSADRVARELGNDVTLSAIDLQAFPNLLKNFNALAFTLQQADSKAISQARSYAQSYTSIFGKSVPPSYIDVGNWISLLMQSNSNATVNTTAQQVQAALKATVIAEKHGPGKPGSTGISIYFPNSQLYNNAAAGPQSYTAIANRFANESLWDDFLAYFYTGRRFTQSAASVAVPARGTTITAPSAGGIKVSPVTMSAKTVAPGKTVTLSTDVDGTNVGYVKLFVGYYDKKANSINVADEDYLFTVRFQWEPIVFAINDGKKSVPVLFTPETYGALQKDTVYTVEGIYTFADGSGSRPARLYFRDKILRQVFGFTNDSSGAPREITTKPGDTFTVMEKWIDLDARGVATKVVTQKGQTLTFGSEPFMWKDLDAAAGEYIVGFTVEDLDGNTQRVFDRIIVQ
;
A
#
# COMPACT_ATOMS: atom_id res chain seq x y z
N SER A 1 -13.98 -24.37 56.03
CA SER A 1 -15.02 -23.81 55.15
C SER A 1 -14.71 -22.34 54.87
N ARG A 2 -14.59 -21.98 53.59
CA ARG A 2 -14.88 -20.66 52.98
C ARG A 2 -14.52 -20.82 51.49
N GLY A 3 -15.56 -20.83 50.67
CA GLY A 3 -15.56 -21.35 49.31
C GLY A 3 -14.97 -20.39 48.28
N SER A 4 -14.36 -21.01 47.28
CA SER A 4 -14.02 -20.43 45.98
C SER A 4 -15.29 -20.20 45.16
N THR A 5 -15.43 -19.01 44.58
CA THR A 5 -16.37 -18.74 43.48
C THR A 5 -15.55 -18.38 42.22
N MET A 6 -14.87 -19.39 41.68
CA MET A 6 -14.35 -19.43 40.30
C MET A 6 -15.25 -20.37 39.49
N GLY A 7 -16.53 -20.04 39.40
CA GLY A 7 -17.55 -20.86 38.75
C GLY A 7 -18.70 -19.99 38.29
N GLY A 8 -18.57 -19.43 37.09
CA GLY A 8 -19.61 -18.57 36.50
C GLY A 8 -19.11 -17.67 35.36
N LEU A 9 -18.26 -18.17 34.47
CA LEU A 9 -17.83 -17.45 33.25
C LEU A 9 -18.01 -18.26 31.96
N PHE A 10 -18.80 -19.35 32.02
CA PHE A 10 -19.22 -20.09 30.83
C PHE A 10 -20.75 -20.17 30.79
N GLY A 11 -21.34 -19.21 30.11
CA GLY A 11 -22.77 -19.13 29.81
C GLY A 11 -23.01 -18.13 28.69
N SER A 12 -23.38 -18.62 27.52
CA SER A 12 -23.60 -17.94 26.24
C SER A 12 -22.35 -17.57 25.43
N THR A 13 -22.24 -18.16 24.25
CA THR A 13 -21.55 -17.59 23.09
C THR A 13 -22.10 -16.18 22.87
N ALA A 14 -21.44 -15.17 23.42
CA ALA A 14 -21.83 -13.78 23.20
C ALA A 14 -21.60 -13.48 21.73
N ILE A 15 -22.67 -13.54 20.93
CA ILE A 15 -22.70 -12.97 19.58
C ILE A 15 -22.20 -11.53 19.76
N PRO A 16 -21.11 -11.13 19.08
CA PRO A 16 -20.62 -9.76 19.16
C PRO A 16 -21.79 -8.79 18.92
N SER A 17 -21.94 -7.77 19.77
CA SER A 17 -23.04 -6.84 19.58
C SER A 17 -22.97 -6.21 18.20
N ALA A 18 -24.11 -5.82 17.62
CA ALA A 18 -24.14 -5.14 16.33
C ALA A 18 -23.18 -3.93 16.30
N ASP A 19 -23.03 -3.21 17.42
CA ASP A 19 -22.08 -2.11 17.57
C ASP A 19 -20.61 -2.54 17.57
N ARG A 20 -20.29 -3.75 18.05
CA ARG A 20 -18.93 -4.29 17.99
C ARG A 20 -18.61 -4.72 16.55
N VAL A 21 -19.52 -5.46 15.91
CA VAL A 21 -19.38 -5.87 14.50
C VAL A 21 -19.32 -4.65 13.58
N ALA A 22 -20.19 -3.66 13.76
CA ALA A 22 -20.21 -2.44 12.96
C ALA A 22 -18.96 -1.58 13.19
N ARG A 23 -18.39 -1.57 14.40
CA ARG A 23 -17.10 -0.92 14.65
C ARG A 23 -15.95 -1.66 13.99
N GLU A 24 -15.95 -2.99 14.03
CA GLU A 24 -14.89 -3.80 13.41
C GLU A 24 -14.93 -3.68 11.88
N LEU A 25 -16.09 -3.91 11.26
CA LEU A 25 -16.31 -3.76 9.82
C LEU A 25 -16.16 -2.30 9.36
N GLY A 26 -16.58 -1.34 10.18
CA GLY A 26 -16.58 0.08 9.83
C GLY A 26 -15.20 0.71 9.78
N ASN A 27 -14.12 0.05 10.21
CA ASN A 27 -12.79 0.68 10.30
C ASN A 27 -12.16 1.04 8.96
N ASP A 28 -12.42 0.24 7.93
CA ASP A 28 -11.79 0.41 6.63
C ASP A 28 -12.81 0.58 5.49
N VAL A 29 -14.08 0.73 5.87
CA VAL A 29 -15.17 1.07 4.95
C VAL A 29 -15.12 2.54 4.62
N THR A 30 -15.27 2.86 3.34
CA THR A 30 -15.58 4.20 2.85
C THR A 30 -16.89 4.16 2.08
N LEU A 31 -17.77 5.11 2.34
CA LEU A 31 -19.03 5.29 1.61
C LEU A 31 -19.27 6.77 1.38
N SER A 32 -19.68 7.12 0.17
CA SER A 32 -20.00 8.50 -0.19
C SER A 32 -21.26 8.57 -1.04
N ALA A 33 -22.08 9.59 -0.79
CA ALA A 33 -23.19 9.99 -1.64
C ALA A 33 -22.82 11.26 -2.40
N ILE A 34 -23.01 11.23 -3.71
CA ILE A 34 -22.58 12.29 -4.64
C ILE A 34 -23.81 12.96 -5.25
N ASP A 35 -23.90 14.28 -5.12
CA ASP A 35 -24.87 15.09 -5.85
C ASP A 35 -24.40 15.33 -7.29
N LEU A 36 -25.03 14.63 -8.23
CA LEU A 36 -24.73 14.74 -9.64
C LEU A 36 -25.13 16.10 -10.25
N GLN A 37 -26.01 16.88 -9.60
CA GLN A 37 -26.35 18.23 -10.05
C GLN A 37 -25.22 19.23 -9.71
N ALA A 38 -24.47 18.99 -8.63
CA ALA A 38 -23.31 19.78 -8.23
C ALA A 38 -22.02 19.37 -8.97
N PHE A 39 -21.94 18.12 -9.46
CA PHE A 39 -20.75 17.57 -10.12
C PHE A 39 -20.18 18.40 -11.28
N PRO A 40 -20.98 19.01 -12.18
CA PRO A 40 -20.43 19.87 -13.24
C PRO A 40 -19.60 21.05 -12.72
N ASN A 41 -19.95 21.62 -11.56
CA ASN A 41 -19.15 22.67 -10.94
C ASN A 41 -17.84 22.11 -10.36
N LEU A 42 -17.85 20.92 -9.76
CA LEU A 42 -16.63 20.24 -9.35
C LEU A 42 -15.70 19.99 -10.54
N LEU A 43 -16.22 19.42 -11.63
CA LEU A 43 -15.43 19.14 -12.83
C LEU A 43 -14.82 20.42 -13.43
N LYS A 44 -15.59 21.51 -13.49
CA LYS A 44 -15.09 22.82 -13.95
C LYS A 44 -13.90 23.30 -13.11
N ASN A 45 -14.02 23.27 -11.78
CA ASN A 45 -12.93 23.68 -10.89
C ASN A 45 -11.74 22.71 -10.96
N PHE A 46 -12.00 21.42 -11.13
CA PHE A 46 -10.96 20.40 -11.30
C PHE A 46 -10.17 20.62 -12.59
N ASN A 47 -10.83 20.96 -13.70
CA ASN A 47 -10.17 21.33 -14.95
C ASN A 47 -9.33 22.61 -14.81
N ALA A 48 -9.83 23.60 -14.06
CA ALA A 48 -9.05 24.80 -13.75
C ALA A 48 -7.77 24.46 -12.97
N LEU A 49 -7.87 23.58 -11.96
CA LEU A 49 -6.71 23.08 -11.22
C LEU A 49 -5.75 22.30 -12.13
N ALA A 50 -6.26 21.35 -12.92
CA ALA A 50 -5.44 20.57 -13.85
C ALA A 50 -4.60 21.47 -14.75
N PHE A 51 -5.19 22.54 -15.29
CA PHE A 51 -4.49 23.54 -16.09
C PHE A 51 -3.43 24.33 -15.28
N THR A 52 -3.75 24.79 -14.07
CA THR A 52 -2.82 25.58 -13.24
C THR A 52 -1.67 24.76 -12.66
N LEU A 53 -1.83 23.43 -12.52
CA LEU A 53 -0.73 22.52 -12.10
C LEU A 53 0.49 22.59 -13.02
N GLN A 54 0.35 23.08 -14.26
CA GLN A 54 1.51 23.39 -15.13
C GLN A 54 2.47 24.43 -14.52
N GLN A 55 2.04 25.16 -13.49
CA GLN A 55 2.80 26.18 -12.77
C GLN A 55 3.28 25.72 -11.39
N ALA A 56 2.89 24.52 -10.95
CA ALA A 56 3.26 23.98 -9.65
C ALA A 56 4.65 23.34 -9.67
N ASP A 57 5.27 23.23 -8.50
CA ASP A 57 6.46 22.40 -8.35
C ASP A 57 6.09 20.92 -8.54
N SER A 58 6.70 20.27 -9.52
CA SER A 58 6.54 18.84 -9.77
C SER A 58 6.85 17.98 -8.53
N LYS A 59 7.80 18.40 -7.69
CA LYS A 59 8.12 17.72 -6.43
C LYS A 59 6.95 17.78 -5.47
N ALA A 60 6.31 18.94 -5.32
CA ALA A 60 5.14 19.10 -4.46
C ALA A 60 3.97 18.21 -4.94
N ILE A 61 3.74 18.14 -6.25
CA ILE A 61 2.74 17.25 -6.84
C ILE A 61 3.02 15.79 -6.49
N SER A 62 4.26 15.31 -6.71
CA SER A 62 4.62 13.91 -6.45
C SER A 62 4.64 13.56 -4.97
N GLN A 63 5.06 14.51 -4.12
CA GLN A 63 5.03 14.34 -2.67
C GLN A 63 3.58 14.20 -2.18
N ALA A 64 2.70 15.10 -2.62
CA ALA A 64 1.28 15.02 -2.31
C ALA A 64 0.66 13.72 -2.82
N ARG A 65 1.00 13.29 -4.05
CA ARG A 65 0.53 12.02 -4.63
C ARG A 65 0.97 10.83 -3.78
N SER A 66 2.24 10.77 -3.39
CA SER A 66 2.82 9.62 -2.68
C SER A 66 2.18 9.41 -1.31
N TYR A 67 1.86 10.51 -0.61
CA TYR A 67 1.29 10.45 0.74
C TYR A 67 -0.24 10.58 0.78
N ALA A 68 -0.90 10.73 -0.37
CA ALA A 68 -2.35 10.78 -0.41
C ALA A 68 -2.96 9.44 0.00
N GLN A 69 -4.09 9.49 0.71
CA GLN A 69 -4.88 8.31 1.05
C GLN A 69 -5.19 7.52 -0.22
N SER A 70 -4.64 6.31 -0.30
CA SER A 70 -4.78 5.45 -1.46
C SER A 70 -5.83 4.37 -1.26
N TYR A 71 -6.34 3.87 -2.37
CA TYR A 71 -7.29 2.77 -2.45
C TYR A 71 -6.68 1.60 -3.21
N THR A 72 -7.24 0.41 -3.02
CA THR A 72 -6.67 -0.86 -3.51
C THR A 72 -6.25 -0.79 -4.98
N SER A 73 -4.99 -1.16 -5.24
CA SER A 73 -4.46 -1.26 -6.61
C SER A 73 -5.11 -2.41 -7.38
N ILE A 74 -5.54 -2.16 -8.61
CA ILE A 74 -6.07 -3.19 -9.53
C ILE A 74 -5.00 -3.78 -10.44
N PHE A 75 -3.79 -3.20 -10.47
CA PHE A 75 -2.69 -3.55 -11.38
C PHE A 75 -1.70 -4.57 -10.79
N GLY A 76 -2.04 -5.16 -9.65
CA GLY A 76 -1.23 -6.17 -8.97
C GLY A 76 -0.30 -5.59 -7.89
N LYS A 77 0.46 -6.50 -7.26
CA LYS A 77 1.15 -6.28 -5.98
C LYS A 77 2.48 -5.54 -6.07
N SER A 78 3.05 -5.48 -7.27
CA SER A 78 4.40 -4.95 -7.49
C SER A 78 4.41 -3.50 -7.96
N VAL A 79 3.25 -2.84 -7.93
CA VAL A 79 3.08 -1.47 -8.41
C VAL A 79 2.35 -0.63 -7.37
N PRO A 80 2.82 0.59 -7.08
CA PRO A 80 2.18 1.45 -6.10
C PRO A 80 0.69 1.68 -6.39
N PRO A 81 -0.16 1.78 -5.36
CA PRO A 81 -1.54 2.22 -5.52
C PRO A 81 -1.62 3.50 -6.35
N SER A 82 -2.57 3.51 -7.28
CA SER A 82 -2.73 4.61 -8.23
C SER A 82 -4.10 5.26 -8.18
N TYR A 83 -5.00 4.77 -7.32
CA TYR A 83 -6.23 5.48 -6.99
C TYR A 83 -6.03 6.16 -5.66
N ILE A 84 -6.07 7.49 -5.66
CA ILE A 84 -5.86 8.32 -4.47
C ILE A 84 -7.06 9.21 -4.22
N ASP A 85 -7.28 9.57 -2.96
CA ASP A 85 -8.35 10.48 -2.56
C ASP A 85 -8.08 11.91 -3.04
N VAL A 86 -9.04 12.49 -3.75
CA VAL A 86 -8.90 13.82 -4.38
C VAL A 86 -8.75 14.91 -3.32
N GLY A 87 -9.61 14.92 -2.29
CA GLY A 87 -9.58 15.97 -1.27
C GLY A 87 -8.34 15.91 -0.38
N ASN A 88 -7.88 14.70 -0.03
CA ASN A 88 -6.63 14.53 0.71
C ASN A 88 -5.41 14.94 -0.12
N TRP A 89 -5.32 14.49 -1.37
CA TRP A 89 -4.25 14.88 -2.29
C TRP A 89 -4.15 16.40 -2.44
N ILE A 90 -5.29 17.09 -2.62
CA ILE A 90 -5.31 18.55 -2.74
C ILE A 90 -4.86 19.22 -1.44
N SER A 91 -5.25 18.69 -0.28
CA SER A 91 -4.81 19.20 1.02
C SER A 91 -3.29 19.11 1.17
N LEU A 92 -2.70 17.99 0.77
CA LEU A 92 -1.24 17.78 0.79
C LEU A 92 -0.51 18.64 -0.25
N LEU A 93 -1.11 18.83 -1.43
CA LEU A 93 -0.58 19.72 -2.46
C LEU A 93 -0.47 21.14 -1.92
N MET A 94 -1.53 21.66 -1.30
CA MET A 94 -1.52 23.01 -0.73
C MET A 94 -0.51 23.20 0.41
N GLN A 95 -0.17 22.13 1.14
CA GLN A 95 0.85 22.15 2.20
C GLN A 95 2.27 22.14 1.66
N SER A 96 2.50 21.49 0.51
CA SER A 96 3.82 21.28 -0.08
C SER A 96 4.16 22.25 -1.22
N ASN A 97 3.15 22.93 -1.78
CA ASN A 97 3.31 23.88 -2.88
C ASN A 97 3.20 25.35 -2.40
N SER A 98 4.08 26.20 -2.90
CA SER A 98 4.12 27.64 -2.61
C SER A 98 3.45 28.51 -3.69
N ASN A 99 3.08 27.96 -4.84
CA ASN A 99 2.44 28.73 -5.91
C ASN A 99 1.01 29.17 -5.51
N ALA A 100 0.81 30.48 -5.35
CA ALA A 100 -0.45 31.06 -4.88
C ALA A 100 -1.64 30.76 -5.81
N THR A 101 -1.45 30.85 -7.14
CA THR A 101 -2.50 30.56 -8.13
C THR A 101 -2.96 29.11 -8.03
N VAL A 102 -2.02 28.17 -7.93
CA VAL A 102 -2.31 26.74 -7.75
C VAL A 102 -3.08 26.53 -6.44
N ASN A 103 -2.63 27.13 -5.34
CA ASN A 103 -3.29 27.00 -4.04
C ASN A 103 -4.71 27.59 -4.03
N THR A 104 -4.96 28.71 -4.72
CA THR A 104 -6.31 29.26 -4.89
C THR A 104 -7.21 28.32 -5.70
N THR A 105 -6.73 27.77 -6.82
CA THR A 105 -7.53 26.80 -7.59
C THR A 105 -7.77 25.50 -6.82
N ALA A 106 -6.80 25.04 -6.03
CA ALA A 106 -6.93 23.90 -5.13
C ALA A 106 -8.03 24.12 -4.09
N GLN A 107 -8.08 25.31 -3.46
CA GLN A 107 -9.15 25.69 -2.53
C GLN A 107 -10.53 25.69 -3.19
N GLN A 108 -10.64 26.16 -4.43
CA GLN A 108 -11.89 26.14 -5.19
C GLN A 108 -12.37 24.71 -5.46
N VAL A 109 -11.45 23.79 -5.79
CA VAL A 109 -11.79 22.37 -5.92
C VAL A 109 -12.26 21.79 -4.58
N GLN A 110 -11.57 22.07 -3.46
CA GLN A 110 -12.02 21.61 -2.14
C GLN A 110 -13.43 22.11 -1.79
N ALA A 111 -13.75 23.37 -2.11
CA ALA A 111 -15.08 23.92 -1.88
C ALA A 111 -16.14 23.23 -2.76
N ALA A 112 -15.85 23.03 -4.05
CA ALA A 112 -16.75 22.33 -4.96
C ALA A 112 -16.93 20.85 -4.59
N LEU A 113 -15.87 20.19 -4.11
CA LEU A 113 -15.90 18.81 -3.63
C LEU A 113 -16.84 18.68 -2.43
N LYS A 114 -16.73 19.58 -1.44
CA LYS A 114 -17.64 19.62 -0.28
C LYS A 114 -19.10 19.85 -0.66
N ALA A 115 -19.38 20.63 -1.70
CA ALA A 115 -20.74 20.82 -2.20
C ALA A 115 -21.27 19.59 -2.96
N THR A 116 -20.38 18.82 -3.57
CA THR A 116 -20.71 17.65 -4.40
C THR A 116 -20.86 16.38 -3.57
N VAL A 117 -20.06 16.22 -2.51
CA VAL A 117 -20.12 15.07 -1.60
C VAL A 117 -21.08 15.40 -0.45
N ILE A 118 -22.35 15.05 -0.62
CA ILE A 118 -23.43 15.41 0.33
C ILE A 118 -23.44 14.54 1.59
N ALA A 119 -22.84 13.35 1.52
CA ALA A 119 -22.54 12.52 2.67
C ALA A 119 -21.26 11.74 2.40
N GLU A 120 -20.39 11.67 3.39
CA GLU A 120 -19.17 10.89 3.38
C GLU A 120 -19.06 10.20 4.74
N LYS A 121 -18.67 8.93 4.71
CA LYS A 121 -18.34 8.18 5.91
C LYS A 121 -17.16 7.27 5.59
N HIS A 122 -16.11 7.43 6.37
CA HIS A 122 -15.00 6.50 6.38
C HIS A 122 -14.74 6.01 7.80
N GLY A 123 -14.17 4.82 7.89
CA GLY A 123 -13.59 4.34 9.12
C GLY A 123 -12.26 5.01 9.45
N PRO A 124 -11.82 4.96 10.72
CA PRO A 124 -10.52 5.50 11.15
C PRO A 124 -9.31 4.93 10.38
N GLY A 125 -9.50 3.84 9.65
CA GLY A 125 -8.49 3.21 8.81
C GLY A 125 -8.28 3.79 7.42
N LYS A 126 -9.17 4.69 7.00
CA LYS A 126 -9.05 5.38 5.72
C LYS A 126 -8.95 6.88 5.97
N PRO A 127 -7.99 7.33 6.82
CA PRO A 127 -7.88 8.72 7.21
C PRO A 127 -7.71 9.62 5.98
N GLY A 128 -8.40 10.74 5.97
CA GLY A 128 -8.35 11.67 4.84
C GLY A 128 -9.24 11.29 3.67
N SER A 129 -10.02 10.20 3.73
CA SER A 129 -11.04 9.94 2.71
C SER A 129 -12.04 11.09 2.63
N THR A 130 -12.30 11.57 1.42
CA THR A 130 -13.25 12.66 1.13
C THR A 130 -14.35 12.25 0.16
N GLY A 131 -14.41 10.96 -0.20
CA GLY A 131 -15.51 10.36 -0.95
C GLY A 131 -15.33 10.30 -2.47
N ILE A 132 -14.28 10.90 -3.03
CA ILE A 132 -13.97 10.77 -4.47
C ILE A 132 -12.49 10.43 -4.64
N SER A 133 -12.21 9.37 -5.40
CA SER A 133 -10.86 8.99 -5.80
C SER A 133 -10.57 9.35 -7.25
N ILE A 134 -9.30 9.47 -7.59
CA ILE A 134 -8.82 9.68 -8.96
C ILE A 134 -7.64 8.78 -9.29
N TYR A 135 -7.55 8.36 -10.55
CA TYR A 135 -6.40 7.63 -11.07
C TYR A 135 -5.20 8.57 -11.28
N PHE A 136 -4.19 8.46 -10.43
CA PHE A 136 -2.90 9.14 -10.55
C PHE A 136 -1.75 8.11 -10.51
N PRO A 137 -1.35 7.54 -11.66
CA PRO A 137 -0.22 6.60 -11.74
C PRO A 137 1.10 7.29 -11.41
N ASN A 138 2.17 6.53 -11.19
CA ASN A 138 3.55 7.00 -11.30
C ASN A 138 4.07 6.83 -12.74
N SER A 139 5.31 7.24 -13.03
CA SER A 139 5.86 7.16 -14.39
C SER A 139 5.89 5.72 -14.93
N GLN A 140 6.21 4.73 -14.08
CA GLN A 140 6.27 3.32 -14.46
C GLN A 140 4.91 2.81 -14.95
N LEU A 141 3.83 3.11 -14.21
CA LEU A 141 2.47 2.70 -14.59
C LEU A 141 1.96 3.51 -15.79
N TYR A 142 2.28 4.79 -15.86
CA TYR A 142 1.90 5.61 -17.00
C TYR A 142 2.55 5.13 -18.32
N ASN A 143 3.77 4.58 -18.25
CA ASN A 143 4.46 4.00 -19.40
C ASN A 143 4.01 2.56 -19.73
N ASN A 144 3.19 1.93 -18.89
CA ASN A 144 2.74 0.55 -19.09
C ASN A 144 1.55 0.49 -20.06
N ALA A 145 1.53 -0.44 -21.01
CA ALA A 145 0.43 -0.55 -21.98
C ALA A 145 -0.95 -0.87 -21.36
N ALA A 146 -0.99 -1.60 -20.24
CA ALA A 146 -2.21 -2.03 -19.57
C ALA A 146 -2.76 -0.99 -18.57
N ALA A 147 -1.93 -0.04 -18.11
CA ALA A 147 -2.30 0.96 -17.10
C ALA A 147 -2.19 2.40 -17.60
N GLY A 148 -1.37 2.63 -18.63
CA GLY A 148 -1.04 3.93 -19.17
C GLY A 148 -2.17 4.60 -19.97
N PRO A 149 -1.86 5.71 -20.68
CA PRO A 149 -2.86 6.62 -21.22
C PRO A 149 -3.82 5.93 -22.20
N GLN A 150 -3.37 4.97 -23.01
CA GLN A 150 -4.24 4.24 -23.94
C GLN A 150 -5.32 3.42 -23.22
N SER A 151 -4.95 2.74 -22.13
CA SER A 151 -5.89 1.92 -21.36
C SER A 151 -6.81 2.81 -20.52
N TYR A 152 -6.23 3.80 -19.83
CA TYR A 152 -6.99 4.74 -19.00
C TYR A 152 -8.07 5.48 -19.79
N THR A 153 -7.71 6.07 -20.94
CA THR A 153 -8.65 6.87 -21.74
C THR A 153 -9.69 6.03 -22.49
N ALA A 154 -9.44 4.74 -22.70
CA ALA A 154 -10.44 3.80 -23.20
C ALA A 154 -11.47 3.45 -22.11
N ILE A 155 -11.02 3.22 -20.88
CA ILE A 155 -11.89 2.84 -19.75
C ILE A 155 -12.66 4.05 -19.20
N ALA A 156 -11.97 5.16 -18.97
CA ALA A 156 -12.52 6.41 -18.44
C ALA A 156 -12.96 7.38 -19.55
N ASN A 157 -13.39 6.87 -20.70
CA ASN A 157 -13.57 7.64 -21.93
C ASN A 157 -14.41 8.91 -21.75
N ARG A 158 -15.56 8.83 -21.08
CA ARG A 158 -16.39 10.01 -20.83
C ARG A 158 -15.65 11.07 -20.02
N PHE A 159 -15.00 10.67 -18.94
CA PHE A 159 -14.25 11.59 -18.09
C PHE A 159 -13.05 12.20 -18.84
N ALA A 160 -12.33 11.42 -19.64
CA ALA A 160 -11.22 11.92 -20.46
C ALA A 160 -11.68 12.90 -21.56
N ASN A 161 -12.94 12.85 -22.02
CA ASN A 161 -13.46 13.82 -22.98
C ASN A 161 -14.00 15.11 -22.32
N GLU A 162 -14.40 15.05 -21.06
CA GLU A 162 -15.00 16.17 -20.33
C GLU A 162 -14.02 16.84 -19.34
N SER A 163 -12.91 16.19 -19.01
CA SER A 163 -11.89 16.65 -18.07
C SER A 163 -10.57 17.00 -18.75
N LEU A 164 -9.73 17.77 -18.06
CA LEU A 164 -8.33 18.03 -18.44
C LEU A 164 -7.33 17.14 -17.67
N TRP A 165 -7.81 16.05 -17.05
CA TRP A 165 -6.95 15.25 -16.20
C TRP A 165 -5.92 14.44 -16.99
N ASP A 166 -6.32 13.82 -18.10
CA ASP A 166 -5.43 13.13 -19.01
C ASP A 166 -4.46 14.09 -19.72
N ASP A 167 -4.90 15.31 -20.03
CA ASP A 167 -4.00 16.39 -20.47
C ASP A 167 -2.95 16.73 -19.42
N PHE A 168 -3.36 16.86 -18.15
CA PHE A 168 -2.43 17.06 -17.05
C PHE A 168 -1.48 15.89 -16.89
N LEU A 169 -1.95 14.64 -16.94
CA LEU A 169 -1.07 13.45 -16.87
C LEU A 169 -0.08 13.45 -18.05
N ALA A 170 -0.52 13.76 -19.26
CA ALA A 170 0.37 13.88 -20.43
C ALA A 170 1.40 14.99 -20.23
N TYR A 171 1.00 16.17 -19.75
CA TYR A 171 1.93 17.24 -19.39
C TYR A 171 2.94 16.79 -18.34
N PHE A 172 2.45 16.21 -17.24
CA PHE A 172 3.27 15.83 -16.10
C PHE A 172 4.33 14.82 -16.51
N TYR A 173 3.99 13.86 -17.36
CA TYR A 173 4.88 12.79 -17.78
C TYR A 173 5.67 13.04 -19.07
N THR A 174 5.37 14.09 -19.83
CA THR A 174 6.06 14.35 -21.12
C THR A 174 6.49 15.80 -21.32
N GLY A 175 6.08 16.72 -20.45
CA GLY A 175 6.24 18.15 -20.61
C GLY A 175 5.32 18.80 -21.65
N ARG A 176 4.43 18.02 -22.29
CA ARG A 176 3.51 18.52 -23.34
C ARG A 176 2.47 19.46 -22.73
N ARG A 177 2.67 20.78 -22.90
CA ARG A 177 1.72 21.81 -22.46
C ARG A 177 0.37 21.69 -23.16
N PHE A 178 -0.68 22.13 -22.48
CA PHE A 178 -2.06 22.14 -22.97
C PHE A 178 -2.79 23.42 -22.54
N THR A 179 -3.91 23.71 -23.21
CA THR A 179 -4.75 24.88 -22.94
C THR A 179 -6.00 24.48 -22.17
N GLN A 180 -6.64 25.46 -21.54
CA GLN A 180 -7.88 25.24 -20.76
C GLN A 180 -9.07 24.76 -21.61
N SER A 181 -8.98 24.85 -22.95
CA SER A 181 -10.02 24.44 -23.89
C SER A 181 -9.70 23.13 -24.62
N ALA A 182 -8.68 22.38 -24.19
CA ALA A 182 -8.39 21.07 -24.75
C ALA A 182 -9.51 20.08 -24.36
N ALA A 183 -10.56 19.98 -25.19
CA ALA A 183 -11.66 19.04 -24.97
C ALA A 183 -11.48 17.80 -25.85
N SER A 184 -10.34 17.14 -25.75
CA SER A 184 -10.03 15.93 -26.51
C SER A 184 -9.06 15.05 -25.76
N VAL A 185 -9.27 13.74 -25.86
CA VAL A 185 -8.42 12.74 -25.22
C VAL A 185 -6.92 12.98 -25.52
N ALA A 186 -6.14 13.08 -24.46
CA ALA A 186 -4.71 13.29 -24.46
C ALA A 186 -3.94 11.97 -24.32
N VAL A 187 -3.70 11.29 -25.45
CA VAL A 187 -2.76 10.17 -25.51
C VAL A 187 -1.45 10.64 -26.15
N PRO A 188 -0.30 10.56 -25.45
CA PRO A 188 1.01 10.82 -26.06
C PRO A 188 1.26 9.92 -27.28
N ALA A 189 1.92 10.47 -28.30
CA ALA A 189 2.27 9.70 -29.49
C ALA A 189 3.15 8.50 -29.12
N ARG A 190 3.00 7.37 -29.84
CA ARG A 190 3.83 6.18 -29.61
C ARG A 190 5.31 6.54 -29.75
N GLY A 191 6.12 6.16 -28.76
CA GLY A 191 7.56 6.49 -28.74
C GLY A 191 7.89 7.84 -28.09
N THR A 192 6.90 8.62 -27.65
CA THR A 192 7.15 9.79 -26.80
C THR A 192 7.89 9.36 -25.55
N THR A 193 8.98 10.05 -25.21
CA THR A 193 9.73 9.77 -23.98
C THR A 193 8.89 10.16 -22.78
N ILE A 194 8.61 9.19 -21.91
CA ILE A 194 8.02 9.43 -20.60
C ILE A 194 9.14 9.82 -19.64
N THR A 195 9.02 11.00 -19.04
CA THR A 195 9.89 11.47 -17.96
C THR A 195 9.39 10.97 -16.61
N ALA A 196 10.31 10.88 -15.65
CA ALA A 196 10.04 10.63 -14.24
C ALA A 196 10.23 11.95 -13.47
N PRO A 197 9.20 12.81 -13.32
CA PRO A 197 9.37 14.19 -12.86
C PRO A 197 9.91 14.30 -11.45
N SER A 198 9.85 13.21 -10.68
CA SER A 198 10.36 13.15 -9.31
C SER A 198 11.29 11.97 -9.08
N ALA A 199 11.94 11.48 -10.14
CA ALA A 199 13.10 10.63 -9.99
C ALA A 199 14.16 11.37 -9.16
N GLY A 200 14.67 10.71 -8.13
CA GLY A 200 15.56 11.29 -7.14
C GLY A 200 17.04 11.21 -7.48
N GLY A 201 17.40 10.38 -8.46
CA GLY A 201 18.79 10.02 -8.74
C GLY A 201 19.46 9.34 -7.54
N ILE A 202 18.66 8.65 -6.71
CA ILE A 202 19.09 8.13 -5.42
C ILE A 202 20.27 7.15 -5.56
N LYS A 203 21.24 7.30 -4.67
CA LYS A 203 22.37 6.38 -4.48
C LYS A 203 22.46 6.04 -3.00
N VAL A 204 22.70 4.78 -2.70
CA VAL A 204 22.72 4.28 -1.32
C VAL A 204 24.03 3.56 -1.08
N SER A 205 24.73 3.91 0.01
CA SER A 205 26.00 3.28 0.37
C SER A 205 25.78 1.85 0.91
N PRO A 206 26.78 0.96 0.87
CA PRO A 206 26.67 -0.37 1.45
C PRO A 206 26.23 -0.33 2.92
N VAL A 207 25.48 -1.35 3.34
CA VAL A 207 25.01 -1.45 4.73
C VAL A 207 26.19 -1.59 5.67
N THR A 208 26.16 -0.82 6.75
CA THR A 208 27.06 -0.94 7.90
C THR A 208 26.31 -1.59 9.06
N MET A 209 26.99 -2.49 9.77
CA MET A 209 26.40 -3.25 10.88
C MET A 209 27.30 -3.16 12.10
N SER A 210 26.72 -2.98 13.29
CA SER A 210 27.50 -3.02 14.53
C SER A 210 28.02 -4.42 14.87
N ALA A 211 27.38 -5.48 14.36
CA ALA A 211 27.84 -6.86 14.46
C ALA A 211 27.30 -7.71 13.30
N LYS A 212 27.94 -8.85 13.04
CA LYS A 212 27.54 -9.84 12.01
C LYS A 212 26.75 -11.03 12.56
N THR A 213 26.46 -11.00 13.84
CA THR A 213 25.70 -12.05 14.52
C THR A 213 24.81 -11.43 15.59
N VAL A 214 23.60 -11.96 15.75
CA VAL A 214 22.63 -11.49 16.74
C VAL A 214 21.86 -12.68 17.34
N ALA A 215 21.66 -12.65 18.65
CA ALA A 215 20.83 -13.63 19.36
C ALA A 215 19.40 -13.07 19.55
N PRO A 216 18.40 -13.93 19.75
CA PRO A 216 17.08 -13.50 20.20
C PRO A 216 17.15 -12.56 21.41
N GLY A 217 16.33 -11.50 21.43
CA GLY A 217 16.35 -10.49 22.50
C GLY A 217 17.55 -9.54 22.49
N LYS A 218 18.41 -9.58 21.45
CA LYS A 218 19.54 -8.66 21.24
C LYS A 218 19.37 -7.87 19.95
N THR A 219 20.02 -6.71 19.88
CA THR A 219 19.93 -5.83 18.71
C THR A 219 21.26 -5.63 18.01
N VAL A 220 21.20 -5.39 16.70
CA VAL A 220 22.30 -4.91 15.86
C VAL A 220 21.88 -3.57 15.26
N THR A 221 22.79 -2.59 15.28
CA THR A 221 22.55 -1.32 14.58
C THR A 221 22.86 -1.51 13.11
N LEU A 222 21.87 -1.27 12.25
CA LEU A 222 22.03 -1.18 10.80
C LEU A 222 22.09 0.29 10.40
N SER A 223 23.02 0.66 9.52
CA SER A 223 23.08 2.00 8.95
C SER A 223 23.53 2.08 7.48
N THR A 224 23.09 3.11 6.77
CA THR A 224 23.52 3.46 5.40
C THR A 224 23.47 4.98 5.20
N ASP A 225 24.13 5.48 4.16
CA ASP A 225 24.05 6.86 3.68
C ASP A 225 23.28 6.92 2.37
N VAL A 226 22.39 7.92 2.25
CA VAL A 226 21.57 8.14 1.06
C VAL A 226 21.93 9.49 0.45
N ASP A 227 22.35 9.45 -0.81
CA ASP A 227 22.58 10.62 -1.66
C ASP A 227 21.48 10.72 -2.72
N GLY A 228 21.14 11.93 -3.13
CA GLY A 228 20.05 12.22 -4.07
C GLY A 228 18.95 13.12 -3.50
N THR A 229 17.90 13.31 -4.29
CA THR A 229 16.74 14.14 -3.93
C THR A 229 15.46 13.31 -3.98
N ASN A 230 14.32 13.93 -3.64
CA ASN A 230 13.00 13.31 -3.78
C ASN A 230 12.88 11.92 -3.15
N VAL A 231 13.60 11.65 -2.05
CA VAL A 231 13.43 10.41 -1.29
C VAL A 231 12.02 10.40 -0.71
N GLY A 232 11.25 9.36 -1.05
CA GLY A 232 9.88 9.17 -0.57
C GLY A 232 9.83 8.25 0.64
N TYR A 233 10.50 7.09 0.55
CA TYR A 233 10.48 6.07 1.60
C TYR A 233 11.84 5.43 1.80
N VAL A 234 12.13 5.09 3.05
CA VAL A 234 13.19 4.14 3.41
C VAL A 234 12.48 2.92 3.99
N LYS A 235 12.85 1.72 3.53
CA LYS A 235 12.24 0.47 3.97
C LYS A 235 13.32 -0.49 4.46
N LEU A 236 13.06 -1.20 5.55
CA LEU A 236 13.77 -2.40 5.97
C LEU A 236 13.41 -3.55 5.03
N PHE A 237 14.40 -4.37 4.70
CA PHE A 237 14.22 -5.70 4.13
C PHE A 237 14.91 -6.72 5.03
N VAL A 238 14.21 -7.81 5.33
CA VAL A 238 14.75 -9.00 6.01
C VAL A 238 14.31 -10.24 5.25
N GLY A 239 15.27 -11.10 4.93
CA GLY A 239 14.97 -12.40 4.32
C GLY A 239 15.84 -13.52 4.86
N TYR A 240 15.23 -14.66 5.15
CA TYR A 240 15.95 -15.89 5.51
C TYR A 240 16.58 -16.49 4.26
N TYR A 241 17.90 -16.72 4.30
CA TYR A 241 18.64 -17.29 3.18
C TYR A 241 18.71 -18.81 3.29
N ASP A 242 17.95 -19.51 2.44
CA ASP A 242 18.06 -20.94 2.28
C ASP A 242 19.18 -21.27 1.29
N LYS A 243 20.32 -21.69 1.84
CA LYS A 243 21.50 -22.11 1.07
C LYS A 243 21.26 -23.29 0.15
N LYS A 244 20.37 -24.22 0.53
CA LYS A 244 20.12 -25.44 -0.25
C LYS A 244 19.30 -25.11 -1.50
N ALA A 245 18.30 -24.25 -1.34
CA ALA A 245 17.50 -23.76 -2.46
C ALA A 245 18.22 -22.67 -3.27
N ASN A 246 19.23 -22.01 -2.67
CA ASN A 246 19.82 -20.77 -3.17
C ASN A 246 18.76 -19.67 -3.38
N SER A 247 17.86 -19.55 -2.41
CA SER A 247 16.74 -18.62 -2.45
C SER A 247 16.56 -17.91 -1.11
N ILE A 248 16.00 -16.70 -1.15
CA ILE A 248 15.69 -15.89 0.03
C ILE A 248 14.19 -15.94 0.27
N ASN A 249 13.75 -16.45 1.42
CA ASN A 249 12.39 -16.27 1.90
C ASN A 249 12.26 -14.87 2.49
N VAL A 250 11.41 -14.01 1.92
CA VAL A 250 11.21 -12.65 2.42
C VAL A 250 10.39 -12.74 3.71
N ALA A 251 11.02 -12.38 4.83
CA ALA A 251 10.48 -12.58 6.17
C ALA A 251 9.88 -11.29 6.74
N ASP A 252 10.45 -10.13 6.41
CA ASP A 252 9.95 -8.83 6.83
C ASP A 252 10.29 -7.73 5.82
N GLU A 253 9.35 -6.80 5.65
CA GLU A 253 9.49 -5.55 4.90
C GLU A 253 8.77 -4.48 5.73
N ASP A 254 9.45 -3.42 6.15
CA ASP A 254 8.82 -2.36 6.97
C ASP A 254 9.32 -0.96 6.57
N TYR A 255 8.52 0.08 6.80
CA TYR A 255 8.93 1.46 6.60
C TYR A 255 9.78 1.96 7.79
N LEU A 256 10.86 2.66 7.47
CA LEU A 256 11.76 3.27 8.45
C LEU A 256 11.70 4.79 8.36
N PHE A 257 11.78 5.43 9.52
CA PHE A 257 11.92 6.89 9.64
C PHE A 257 13.37 7.37 9.53
N THR A 258 14.34 6.45 9.65
CA THR A 258 15.77 6.74 9.71
C THR A 258 16.56 5.64 9.01
N VAL A 259 17.68 6.03 8.40
CA VAL A 259 18.66 5.12 7.79
C VAL A 259 19.65 4.56 8.81
N ARG A 260 19.46 4.84 10.11
CA ARG A 260 20.18 4.22 11.23
C ARG A 260 19.17 3.72 12.26
N PHE A 261 19.06 2.41 12.42
CA PHE A 261 18.08 1.81 13.33
C PHE A 261 18.61 0.55 14.03
N GLN A 262 18.03 0.22 15.19
CA GLN A 262 18.35 -0.99 15.94
C GLN A 262 17.41 -2.12 15.48
N TRP A 263 17.99 -3.18 14.94
CA TRP A 263 17.28 -4.35 14.48
C TRP A 263 17.38 -5.47 15.51
N GLU A 264 16.24 -6.04 15.91
CA GLU A 264 16.12 -7.29 16.65
C GLU A 264 15.65 -8.39 15.68
N PRO A 265 16.18 -9.62 15.76
CA PRO A 265 15.80 -10.71 14.87
C PRO A 265 14.41 -11.25 15.23
N ILE A 266 13.37 -10.47 14.94
CA ILE A 266 11.96 -10.83 15.10
C ILE A 266 11.36 -11.05 13.72
N VAL A 267 10.51 -12.08 13.61
CA VAL A 267 9.63 -12.31 12.46
C VAL A 267 8.18 -12.32 12.94
N PHE A 268 7.26 -12.14 12.02
CA PHE A 268 5.85 -12.05 12.35
C PHE A 268 5.08 -13.30 11.91
N ALA A 269 4.01 -13.60 12.63
CA ALA A 269 3.16 -14.75 12.36
C ALA A 269 1.69 -14.40 12.53
N ILE A 270 0.83 -15.18 11.85
CA ILE A 270 -0.58 -15.23 12.15
C ILE A 270 -0.85 -16.45 13.04
N ASN A 271 -1.64 -16.27 14.10
CA ASN A 271 -2.11 -17.31 14.99
C ASN A 271 -3.62 -17.50 14.85
N ASP A 272 -4.07 -18.74 14.71
CA ASP A 272 -5.49 -19.12 14.59
C ASP A 272 -6.11 -19.66 15.90
N GLY A 273 -5.44 -19.44 17.03
CA GLY A 273 -5.79 -20.00 18.34
C GLY A 273 -5.25 -21.42 18.58
N LYS A 274 -4.75 -22.11 17.54
CA LYS A 274 -4.17 -23.46 17.66
C LYS A 274 -2.71 -23.51 17.27
N LYS A 275 -2.32 -22.80 16.22
CA LYS A 275 -0.94 -22.72 15.74
C LYS A 275 -0.59 -21.32 15.25
N SER A 276 0.71 -21.06 15.20
CA SER A 276 1.28 -19.85 14.60
C SER A 276 2.00 -20.21 13.31
N VAL A 277 1.72 -19.47 12.24
CA VAL A 277 2.37 -19.61 10.94
C VAL A 277 3.13 -18.32 10.66
N PRO A 278 4.47 -18.34 10.49
CA PRO A 278 5.23 -17.19 10.05
C PRO A 278 4.73 -16.68 8.70
N VAL A 279 4.57 -15.36 8.56
CA VAL A 279 4.07 -14.74 7.33
C VAL A 279 4.79 -13.42 7.07
N LEU A 280 4.92 -13.06 5.79
CA LEU A 280 5.33 -11.72 5.40
C LEU A 280 4.15 -10.75 5.55
N PHE A 281 4.27 -9.80 6.46
CA PHE A 281 3.38 -8.64 6.53
C PHE A 281 3.94 -7.54 5.64
N THR A 282 3.30 -7.30 4.49
CA THR A 282 3.74 -6.26 3.55
C THR A 282 3.03 -4.94 3.87
N PRO A 283 3.76 -3.85 4.12
CA PRO A 283 3.15 -2.58 4.47
C PRO A 283 2.55 -1.95 3.21
N GLU A 284 1.22 -1.80 3.21
CA GLU A 284 0.44 -1.29 2.06
C GLU A 284 0.31 0.24 2.12
N THR A 285 -0.01 0.79 3.30
CA THR A 285 -0.17 2.24 3.50
C THR A 285 0.62 2.67 4.71
N TYR A 286 1.42 3.73 4.55
CA TYR A 286 2.14 4.33 5.66
C TYR A 286 1.21 5.27 6.44
N GLY A 287 0.99 4.95 7.71
CA GLY A 287 0.21 5.80 8.60
C GLY A 287 1.05 6.97 9.14
N ALA A 288 0.40 8.06 9.54
CA ALA A 288 1.08 9.15 10.26
C ALA A 288 1.70 8.66 11.59
N LEU A 289 1.13 7.61 12.17
CA LEU A 289 1.67 6.86 13.30
C LEU A 289 1.83 5.38 12.92
N GLN A 290 2.73 4.67 13.58
CA GLN A 290 2.97 3.23 13.32
C GLN A 290 1.69 2.39 13.46
N LYS A 291 0.83 2.70 14.45
CA LYS A 291 -0.47 2.03 14.65
C LYS A 291 -1.47 2.23 13.49
N ASP A 292 -1.29 3.29 12.70
CA ASP A 292 -2.15 3.62 11.57
C ASP A 292 -1.67 2.93 10.27
N THR A 293 -0.48 2.33 10.30
CA THR A 293 0.10 1.60 9.18
C THR A 293 -0.70 0.33 8.90
N VAL A 294 -1.01 0.13 7.63
CA VAL A 294 -1.77 -1.04 7.16
C VAL A 294 -0.80 -2.05 6.61
N TYR A 295 -0.86 -3.26 7.15
CA TYR A 295 -0.10 -4.40 6.65
C TYR A 295 -1.02 -5.37 5.95
N THR A 296 -0.49 -6.07 4.96
CA THR A 296 -1.23 -7.07 4.22
C THR A 296 -0.52 -8.40 4.22
N VAL A 297 -1.31 -9.48 4.24
CA VAL A 297 -0.81 -10.85 4.10
C VAL A 297 -1.52 -11.50 2.92
N GLU A 298 -0.73 -12.01 1.99
CA GLU A 298 -1.20 -12.63 0.77
C GLU A 298 -1.43 -14.13 0.98
N GLY A 299 -2.50 -14.65 0.38
CA GLY A 299 -2.85 -16.06 0.53
C GLY A 299 -3.93 -16.52 -0.42
N ILE A 300 -4.39 -17.74 -0.18
CA ILE A 300 -5.53 -18.35 -0.84
C ILE A 300 -6.58 -18.60 0.22
N TYR A 301 -7.74 -17.99 0.04
CA TYR A 301 -8.90 -18.21 0.89
C TYR A 301 -9.74 -19.36 0.33
N THR A 302 -10.09 -20.31 1.18
CA THR A 302 -10.92 -21.47 0.83
C THR A 302 -12.15 -21.52 1.72
N PHE A 303 -13.33 -21.52 1.10
CA PHE A 303 -14.61 -21.52 1.80
C PHE A 303 -14.96 -22.93 2.28
N ALA A 304 -15.40 -23.06 3.53
CA ALA A 304 -15.83 -24.30 4.14
C ALA A 304 -17.13 -24.85 3.55
N ASP A 305 -17.96 -23.98 2.96
CA ASP A 305 -19.23 -24.36 2.33
C ASP A 305 -19.06 -25.04 0.96
N GLY A 306 -17.82 -25.24 0.51
CA GLY A 306 -17.53 -25.90 -0.76
C GLY A 306 -17.61 -24.99 -1.98
N SER A 307 -17.83 -23.68 -1.81
CA SER A 307 -17.87 -22.71 -2.92
C SER A 307 -16.51 -22.43 -3.59
N GLY A 308 -15.47 -23.15 -3.19
CA GLY A 308 -14.15 -23.17 -3.84
C GLY A 308 -13.09 -22.34 -3.12
N SER A 309 -12.08 -21.90 -3.86
CA SER A 309 -10.98 -21.08 -3.35
C SER A 309 -10.74 -19.88 -4.26
N ARG A 310 -10.19 -18.80 -3.70
CA ARG A 310 -9.76 -17.63 -4.47
C ARG A 310 -8.52 -16.98 -3.88
N PRO A 311 -7.67 -16.34 -4.70
CA PRO A 311 -6.62 -15.47 -4.20
C PRO A 311 -7.22 -14.44 -3.25
N ALA A 312 -6.57 -14.22 -2.12
CA ALA A 312 -7.05 -13.33 -1.09
C ALA A 312 -5.93 -12.56 -0.41
N ARG A 313 -6.31 -11.42 0.15
CA ARG A 313 -5.43 -10.55 0.93
C ARG A 313 -6.11 -10.23 2.27
N LEU A 314 -5.39 -10.51 3.35
CA LEU A 314 -5.75 -10.09 4.70
C LEU A 314 -5.18 -8.70 4.95
N TYR A 315 -5.94 -7.83 5.57
CA TYR A 315 -5.52 -6.48 5.95
C TYR A 315 -5.47 -6.39 7.47
N PHE A 316 -4.31 -6.02 8.00
CA PHE A 316 -4.06 -5.84 9.42
C PHE A 316 -3.78 -4.37 9.72
N ARG A 317 -4.34 -3.87 10.82
CA ARG A 317 -3.97 -2.58 11.41
C ARG A 317 -3.95 -2.73 12.91
N ASP A 318 -2.92 -2.16 13.54
CA ASP A 318 -2.72 -2.24 14.99
C ASP A 318 -2.74 -3.70 15.46
N LYS A 319 -2.05 -4.57 14.72
CA LYS A 319 -1.94 -6.02 14.96
C LYS A 319 -3.27 -6.80 14.93
N ILE A 320 -4.36 -6.17 14.49
CA ILE A 320 -5.70 -6.77 14.39
C ILE A 320 -6.07 -6.99 12.93
N LEU A 321 -6.57 -8.18 12.58
CA LEU A 321 -7.17 -8.46 11.28
C LEU A 321 -8.43 -7.60 11.11
N ARG A 322 -8.45 -6.75 10.09
CA ARG A 322 -9.56 -5.84 9.79
C ARG A 322 -10.42 -6.34 8.64
N GLN A 323 -9.81 -6.78 7.55
CA GLN A 323 -10.53 -7.14 6.34
C GLN A 323 -9.89 -8.32 5.62
N VAL A 324 -10.73 -9.02 4.85
CA VAL A 324 -10.32 -10.07 3.93
C VAL A 324 -10.90 -9.73 2.57
N PHE A 325 -10.06 -9.52 1.56
CA PHE A 325 -10.51 -9.32 0.18
C PHE A 325 -10.14 -10.52 -0.67
N GLY A 326 -11.10 -11.03 -1.45
CA GLY A 326 -10.88 -11.99 -2.51
C GLY A 326 -10.78 -11.31 -3.88
N PHE A 327 -9.97 -11.89 -4.76
CA PHE A 327 -9.72 -11.38 -6.11
C PHE A 327 -10.12 -12.42 -7.16
N THR A 328 -10.46 -11.96 -8.36
CA THR A 328 -10.86 -12.83 -9.49
C THR A 328 -9.67 -13.50 -10.17
N ASN A 329 -8.52 -12.82 -10.23
CA ASN A 329 -7.25 -13.33 -10.77
C ASN A 329 -6.16 -13.27 -9.68
N ASP A 330 -4.89 -13.57 -10.02
CA ASP A 330 -3.71 -13.57 -9.13
C ASP A 330 -3.45 -12.23 -8.42
N SER A 331 -4.31 -11.92 -7.45
CA SER A 331 -4.48 -10.65 -6.76
C SER A 331 -4.51 -9.41 -7.66
N SER A 332 -5.09 -9.56 -8.86
CA SER A 332 -5.45 -8.48 -9.77
C SER A 332 -6.93 -8.58 -10.13
N GLY A 333 -7.53 -7.45 -10.55
CA GLY A 333 -8.96 -7.35 -10.82
C GLY A 333 -9.76 -6.77 -9.65
N ALA A 334 -11.09 -6.72 -9.82
CA ALA A 334 -11.99 -6.07 -8.87
C ALA A 334 -12.04 -6.85 -7.54
N PRO A 335 -11.56 -6.28 -6.42
CA PRO A 335 -11.59 -6.95 -5.13
C PRO A 335 -13.02 -7.06 -4.60
N ARG A 336 -13.32 -8.13 -3.84
CA ARG A 336 -14.57 -8.28 -3.10
C ARG A 336 -14.27 -8.65 -1.65
N GLU A 337 -14.89 -7.94 -0.71
CA GLU A 337 -14.74 -8.25 0.70
C GLU A 337 -15.38 -9.63 0.99
N ILE A 338 -14.71 -10.41 1.83
CA ILE A 338 -15.11 -11.74 2.28
C ILE A 338 -15.46 -11.63 3.77
N THR A 339 -16.71 -11.98 4.10
CA THR A 339 -17.10 -12.21 5.50
C THR A 339 -16.65 -13.61 5.92
N THR A 340 -15.71 -13.69 6.85
CA THR A 340 -15.13 -14.96 7.31
C THR A 340 -16.10 -15.75 8.18
N LYS A 341 -16.13 -17.07 8.02
CA LYS A 341 -16.88 -18.00 8.87
C LYS A 341 -15.96 -19.03 9.53
N PRO A 342 -16.33 -19.54 10.72
CA PRO A 342 -15.62 -20.67 11.32
C PRO A 342 -15.54 -21.86 10.35
N GLY A 343 -14.35 -22.43 10.21
CA GLY A 343 -14.05 -23.54 9.29
C GLY A 343 -13.48 -23.11 7.95
N ASP A 344 -13.65 -21.84 7.53
CA ASP A 344 -12.95 -21.32 6.36
C ASP A 344 -11.43 -21.38 6.59
N THR A 345 -10.64 -21.46 5.52
CA THR A 345 -9.18 -21.56 5.66
C THR A 345 -8.44 -20.53 4.82
N PHE A 346 -7.23 -20.22 5.27
CA PHE A 346 -6.32 -19.32 4.58
C PHE A 346 -4.95 -19.98 4.44
N THR A 347 -4.56 -20.28 3.21
CA THR A 347 -3.21 -20.79 2.91
C THR A 347 -2.31 -19.63 2.56
N VAL A 348 -1.29 -19.40 3.39
CA VAL A 348 -0.34 -18.30 3.22
C VAL A 348 0.41 -18.49 1.90
N MET A 349 0.64 -17.40 1.17
CA MET A 349 1.54 -17.38 0.02
C MET A 349 2.86 -16.72 0.42
N GLU A 350 3.90 -17.54 0.59
CA GLU A 350 5.24 -17.10 0.92
C GLU A 350 5.92 -16.48 -0.31
N LYS A 351 6.71 -15.41 -0.09
CA LYS A 351 7.45 -14.71 -1.13
C LYS A 351 8.91 -15.16 -1.09
N TRP A 352 9.39 -15.68 -2.21
CA TRP A 352 10.74 -16.19 -2.38
C TRP A 352 11.47 -15.45 -3.50
N ILE A 353 12.77 -15.22 -3.32
CA ILE A 353 13.66 -14.62 -4.31
C ILE A 353 14.73 -15.65 -4.66
N ASP A 354 14.69 -16.19 -5.87
CA ASP A 354 15.70 -17.12 -6.37
C ASP A 354 16.96 -16.35 -6.78
N LEU A 355 18.13 -16.92 -6.49
CA LEU A 355 19.43 -16.32 -6.80
C LEU A 355 20.20 -17.11 -7.86
N ASP A 356 20.99 -16.41 -8.68
CA ASP A 356 22.00 -17.04 -9.53
C ASP A 356 23.22 -17.52 -8.72
N ALA A 357 24.17 -18.16 -9.40
CA ALA A 357 25.42 -18.65 -8.78
C ALA A 357 26.30 -17.54 -8.19
N ARG A 358 26.04 -16.27 -8.53
CA ARG A 358 26.75 -15.09 -7.99
C ARG A 358 25.95 -14.42 -6.87
N GLY A 359 24.83 -14.98 -6.45
CA GLY A 359 23.95 -14.42 -5.41
C GLY A 359 23.07 -13.28 -5.89
N VAL A 360 22.93 -13.10 -7.21
CA VAL A 360 22.09 -12.04 -7.80
C VAL A 360 20.65 -12.55 -7.94
N ALA A 361 19.67 -11.75 -7.52
CA ALA A 361 18.25 -12.10 -7.65
C ALA A 361 17.86 -12.30 -9.12
N THR A 362 17.33 -13.47 -9.45
CA THR A 362 16.88 -13.83 -10.81
C THR A 362 15.37 -13.79 -10.95
N LYS A 363 14.63 -14.20 -9.91
CA LYS A 363 13.19 -14.37 -9.99
C LYS A 363 12.55 -14.20 -8.61
N VAL A 364 11.40 -13.54 -8.58
CA VAL A 364 10.50 -13.56 -7.43
C VAL A 364 9.41 -14.58 -7.71
N VAL A 365 9.22 -15.53 -6.79
CA VAL A 365 8.17 -16.55 -6.86
C VAL A 365 7.34 -16.55 -5.59
N THR A 366 6.09 -16.96 -5.72
CA THR A 366 5.22 -17.21 -4.57
C THR A 366 4.97 -18.70 -4.43
N GLN A 367 5.01 -19.19 -3.18
CA GLN A 367 4.79 -20.59 -2.87
C GLN A 367 3.73 -20.73 -1.78
N LYS A 368 2.96 -21.83 -1.83
CA LYS A 368 2.01 -22.13 -0.76
C LYS A 368 2.78 -22.51 0.49
N GLY A 369 2.65 -21.70 1.53
CA GLY A 369 3.08 -22.01 2.88
C GLY A 369 2.02 -22.82 3.63
N GLN A 370 1.97 -22.63 4.94
CA GLN A 370 1.02 -23.35 5.79
C GLN A 370 -0.39 -22.73 5.73
N THR A 371 -1.38 -23.57 6.04
CA THR A 371 -2.80 -23.19 6.09
C THR A 371 -3.26 -22.94 7.53
N LEU A 372 -3.94 -21.82 7.76
CA LEU A 372 -4.62 -21.47 9.02
C LEU A 372 -6.13 -21.70 8.87
N THR A 373 -6.83 -21.96 9.97
CA THR A 373 -8.29 -22.17 9.96
C THR A 373 -9.00 -21.10 10.78
N PHE A 374 -9.93 -20.38 10.16
CA PHE A 374 -10.76 -19.40 10.88
C PHE A 374 -11.60 -20.10 11.94
N GLY A 375 -11.52 -19.61 13.18
CA GLY A 375 -12.29 -20.09 14.32
C GLY A 375 -13.43 -19.14 14.68
N SER A 376 -13.87 -19.19 15.94
CA SER A 376 -14.78 -18.20 16.52
C SER A 376 -14.09 -16.87 16.84
N GLU A 377 -12.78 -16.91 17.08
CA GLU A 377 -11.93 -15.74 17.31
C GLU A 377 -11.20 -15.36 16.02
N PRO A 378 -10.93 -14.06 15.79
CA PRO A 378 -10.16 -13.62 14.64
C PRO A 378 -8.70 -14.08 14.72
N PHE A 379 -8.06 -14.14 13.56
CA PHE A 379 -6.62 -14.33 13.49
C PHE A 379 -5.86 -13.24 14.24
N MET A 380 -4.87 -13.66 15.03
CA MET A 380 -4.04 -12.77 15.83
C MET A 380 -2.67 -12.60 15.18
N TRP A 381 -2.17 -11.37 15.11
CA TRP A 381 -0.77 -11.10 14.83
C TRP A 381 0.07 -11.53 16.04
N LYS A 382 1.20 -12.20 15.79
CA LYS A 382 2.17 -12.57 16.83
C LYS A 382 3.59 -12.27 16.40
N ASP A 383 4.37 -11.72 17.32
CA ASP A 383 5.81 -11.54 17.17
C ASP A 383 6.50 -12.85 17.60
N LEU A 384 7.45 -13.32 16.80
CA LEU A 384 8.24 -14.52 17.05
C LEU A 384 9.73 -14.21 16.93
N ASP A 385 10.57 -14.90 17.70
CA ASP A 385 12.00 -14.91 17.43
C ASP A 385 12.26 -15.54 16.05
N ALA A 386 13.14 -14.90 15.27
CA ALA A 386 13.58 -15.43 14.00
C ALA A 386 14.33 -16.75 14.22
N ALA A 387 14.16 -17.71 13.31
CA ALA A 387 14.86 -18.98 13.38
C ALA A 387 16.37 -18.78 13.24
N ALA A 388 17.17 -19.62 13.88
CA ALA A 388 18.62 -19.61 13.71
C ALA A 388 19.00 -19.84 12.22
N GLY A 389 19.95 -19.07 11.71
CA GLY A 389 20.41 -19.19 10.33
C GLY A 389 20.99 -17.92 9.72
N GLU A 390 21.19 -17.95 8.41
CA GLU A 390 21.69 -16.80 7.67
C GLU A 390 20.52 -15.95 7.15
N TYR A 391 20.62 -14.65 7.38
CA TYR A 391 19.65 -13.67 6.92
C TYR A 391 20.34 -12.66 6.03
N ILE A 392 19.58 -12.15 5.06
CA ILE A 392 19.91 -10.98 4.28
C ILE A 392 19.09 -9.83 4.85
N VAL A 393 19.76 -8.77 5.30
CA VAL A 393 19.10 -7.58 5.86
C VAL A 393 19.65 -6.31 5.24
N GLY A 394 18.82 -5.27 5.17
CA GLY A 394 19.28 -3.96 4.75
C GLY A 394 18.15 -3.03 4.34
N PHE A 395 18.44 -2.13 3.41
CA PHE A 395 17.57 -1.01 3.08
C PHE A 395 17.11 -1.07 1.63
N THR A 396 15.82 -0.82 1.42
CA THR A 396 15.26 -0.39 0.14
C THR A 396 14.89 1.08 0.25
N VAL A 397 15.55 1.95 -0.50
CA VAL A 397 15.24 3.38 -0.56
C VAL A 397 14.46 3.64 -1.84
N GLU A 398 13.34 4.34 -1.73
CA GLU A 398 12.42 4.64 -2.82
C GLU A 398 12.28 6.16 -2.99
N ASP A 399 12.36 6.64 -4.22
CA ASP A 399 12.05 8.05 -4.54
C ASP A 399 10.55 8.28 -4.77
N LEU A 400 10.13 9.54 -4.89
CA LEU A 400 8.73 9.93 -5.07
C LEU A 400 8.11 9.48 -6.41
N ASP A 401 8.91 8.96 -7.34
CA ASP A 401 8.44 8.34 -8.58
C ASP A 401 8.32 6.80 -8.47
N GLY A 402 8.82 6.23 -7.38
CA GLY A 402 8.80 4.79 -7.09
C GLY A 402 10.07 4.06 -7.54
N ASN A 403 11.12 4.76 -7.98
CA ASN A 403 12.40 4.11 -8.29
C ASN A 403 13.06 3.68 -6.98
N THR A 404 13.63 2.47 -6.99
CA THR A 404 14.19 1.86 -5.78
C THR A 404 15.66 1.56 -5.92
N GLN A 405 16.44 1.86 -4.87
CA GLN A 405 17.80 1.38 -4.67
C GLN A 405 17.81 0.44 -3.46
N ARG A 406 18.56 -0.66 -3.60
CA ARG A 406 18.58 -1.73 -2.61
C ARG A 406 20.01 -2.02 -2.20
N VAL A 407 20.27 -1.98 -0.90
CA VAL A 407 21.55 -2.37 -0.31
C VAL A 407 21.29 -3.37 0.80
N PHE A 408 21.91 -4.54 0.69
CA PHE A 408 21.72 -5.63 1.64
C PHE A 408 23.08 -6.21 2.02
N ASP A 409 23.13 -6.83 3.20
CA ASP A 409 24.29 -7.56 3.67
C ASP A 409 23.83 -8.75 4.52
N ARG A 410 24.72 -9.71 4.73
CA ARG A 410 24.45 -10.94 5.46
C ARG A 410 24.69 -10.77 6.96
N ILE A 411 23.80 -11.35 7.74
CA ILE A 411 23.88 -11.46 9.20
C ILE A 411 23.49 -12.88 9.64
N ILE A 412 24.04 -13.35 10.76
CA ILE A 412 23.72 -14.66 11.35
C ILE A 412 22.81 -14.45 12.56
N VAL A 413 21.66 -15.12 12.57
CA VAL A 413 20.79 -15.25 13.75
C VAL A 413 21.15 -16.54 14.47
N GLN A 414 21.36 -16.48 15.79
CA GLN A 414 21.81 -17.60 16.64
C GLN A 414 20.69 -18.51 17.11
#